data_AF-A0A5C4J0H1-F1
#
_entry.id   AF-A0A5C4J0H1-F1
#
_cell.length_a   1.000
_cell.length_b   1.000
_cell.length_c   1.000
_cell.angle_alpha   90.00
_cell.angle_beta   90.00
_cell.angle_gamma   90.00
#
_symmetry.space_group_name_H-M   'P 1'
#
loop_
_entity.id
_entity.type
_entity.pdbx_description
1 polymer ?
#
loop_
_entity_poly.entity_id
_entity_poly.type
_entity_poly.pdbx_seq_one_letter_code
_entity_poly.pdbx_strand_id
1 'polypeptide(L)'
;MADLCASAVDPLEVTAGLEAEGINDEAARSYGHPDVFALAEDLYARTPRRPRPPGAAAAPWQAVPWRHLLRGVLFGMPGLCYIVGAPMLHGRADNVLLVFSLLLSWMMSQGTAYLGYVWLGFGNRTAASRVLRYGLAAGLLVVVPVTV
;
A
#
# COMPACT_ATOMS: atom_id res chain seq x y z
N MET A 1 5.23 9.44 32.24
CA MET A 1 3.82 9.82 32.41
C MET A 1 3.36 11.24 31.99
N ALA A 2 3.80 12.35 32.59
CA ALA A 2 3.17 13.69 32.35
C ALA A 2 3.18 14.16 30.88
N ASP A 3 4.28 13.94 30.16
CA ASP A 3 4.36 14.27 28.73
C ASP A 3 3.42 13.40 27.88
N LEU A 4 3.27 12.12 28.23
CA LEU A 4 2.33 11.21 27.56
C LEU A 4 0.89 11.65 27.81
N CYS A 5 0.55 11.97 29.06
CA CYS A 5 -0.76 12.53 29.40
C CYS A 5 -1.04 13.81 28.63
N ALA A 6 -0.06 14.72 28.48
CA ALA A 6 -0.25 15.97 27.74
C ALA A 6 -0.36 15.75 26.23
N SER A 7 0.35 14.78 25.67
CA SER A 7 0.33 14.50 24.23
C SER A 7 -0.83 13.61 23.78
N ALA A 8 -1.43 12.86 24.70
CA ALA A 8 -2.48 11.89 24.40
C ALA A 8 -3.69 12.58 23.74
N VAL A 9 -4.16 12.00 22.65
CA VAL A 9 -5.36 12.46 21.93
C VAL A 9 -6.64 11.79 22.41
N ASP A 10 -6.52 10.69 23.17
CA ASP A 10 -7.62 9.92 23.73
C ASP A 10 -7.24 9.36 25.12
N PRO A 11 -8.19 9.23 26.07
CA PRO A 11 -7.92 8.62 27.38
C PRO A 11 -7.33 7.20 27.30
N LEU A 12 -7.66 6.41 26.28
CA LEU A 12 -7.12 5.06 26.13
C LEU A 12 -5.61 5.05 25.85
N GLU A 13 -5.06 6.11 25.26
CA GLU A 13 -3.60 6.25 25.12
C GLU A 13 -2.93 6.47 26.49
N VAL A 14 -3.61 7.17 27.40
CA VAL A 14 -3.17 7.32 28.78
C VAL A 14 -3.24 5.99 29.51
N THR A 15 -4.31 5.20 29.32
CA THR A 15 -4.42 3.84 29.85
C THR A 15 -3.27 2.96 29.38
N ALA A 16 -3.00 2.92 28.07
CA ALA A 16 -1.91 2.13 27.52
C ALA A 16 -0.54 2.56 28.09
N GLY A 17 -0.33 3.86 28.31
CA GLY A 17 0.86 4.39 28.97
C GLY A 17 0.98 3.94 30.44
N LEU A 18 -0.13 3.99 31.19
CA LEU A 18 -0.20 3.52 32.57
C LEU A 18 0.11 2.02 32.67
N GLU A 19 -0.51 1.20 31.83
CA GLU A 19 -0.30 -0.25 31.80
C GLU A 19 1.14 -0.62 31.41
N ALA A 20 1.74 0.11 30.47
CA ALA A 20 3.14 -0.07 30.09
C ALA A 20 4.12 0.31 31.23
N GLU A 21 3.74 1.27 32.08
CA GLU A 21 4.46 1.61 33.33
C GLU A 21 4.12 0.63 34.48
N GLY A 22 3.25 -0.37 34.25
CA GLY A 22 2.87 -1.41 35.22
C GLY A 22 1.71 -1.03 36.14
N ILE A 23 1.01 0.07 35.86
CA ILE A 23 -0.19 0.48 36.60
C ILE A 23 -1.39 -0.26 36.03
N ASN A 24 -1.93 -1.18 36.83
CA ASN A 24 -3.14 -1.95 36.53
C ASN A 24 -4.31 -1.51 37.41
N ASP A 25 -5.47 -2.17 37.31
CA ASP A 25 -6.66 -1.83 38.10
C ASP A 25 -6.44 -1.86 39.62
N GLU A 26 -5.58 -2.75 40.11
CA GLU A 26 -5.27 -2.83 41.54
C GLU A 26 -4.45 -1.63 42.00
N ALA A 27 -3.45 -1.24 41.19
CA ALA A 27 -2.72 0.01 41.40
C ALA A 27 -3.66 1.23 41.29
N ALA A 28 -4.57 1.26 40.32
CA ALA A 28 -5.53 2.35 40.14
C ALA A 28 -6.46 2.54 41.34
N ARG A 29 -6.91 1.44 41.96
CA ARG A 29 -7.69 1.47 43.22
C ARG A 29 -6.94 2.12 44.38
N SER A 30 -5.61 1.97 44.44
CA SER A 30 -4.80 2.68 45.45
C SER A 30 -4.77 4.20 45.25
N TYR A 31 -5.05 4.68 44.03
CA TYR A 31 -5.24 6.08 43.69
C TYR A 31 -6.70 6.57 43.83
N GLY A 32 -7.62 5.73 44.32
CA GLY A 32 -9.03 6.10 44.52
C GLY A 32 -9.90 6.01 43.27
N HIS A 33 -9.41 5.39 42.20
CA HIS A 33 -10.17 5.13 40.97
C HIS A 33 -10.59 3.66 40.89
N PRO A 34 -11.78 3.35 40.36
CA PRO A 34 -12.28 1.97 40.30
C PRO A 34 -11.40 1.03 39.46
N ASP A 35 -10.82 1.55 38.38
CA ASP A 35 -9.97 0.83 37.42
C ASP A 35 -8.96 1.79 36.75
N VAL A 36 -8.05 1.23 35.95
CA VAL A 36 -7.01 2.01 35.24
C VAL A 36 -7.61 2.98 34.22
N PHE A 37 -8.80 2.67 33.67
CA PHE A 37 -9.49 3.51 32.70
C PHE A 37 -10.03 4.79 33.34
N ALA A 38 -10.69 4.68 34.49
CA ALA A 38 -11.19 5.82 35.25
C ALA A 38 -10.06 6.70 35.78
N LEU A 39 -8.91 6.12 36.13
CA LEU A 39 -7.69 6.87 36.45
C LEU A 39 -7.17 7.62 35.21
N ALA A 40 -7.13 6.96 34.05
CA ALA A 40 -6.70 7.55 32.80
C ALA A 40 -7.61 8.71 32.36
N GLU A 41 -8.93 8.57 32.49
CA GLU A 41 -9.91 9.63 32.20
C GLU A 41 -9.70 10.87 33.09
N ASP A 42 -9.48 10.69 34.39
CA ASP A 42 -9.22 11.80 35.31
C ASP A 42 -7.88 12.51 35.00
N LEU A 43 -6.82 11.74 34.75
CA LEU A 43 -5.53 12.28 34.31
C LEU A 43 -5.64 13.00 32.97
N TYR A 44 -6.44 12.47 32.04
CA TYR A 44 -6.72 13.09 30.75
C TYR A 44 -7.47 14.42 30.93
N ALA A 45 -8.51 14.46 31.76
CA ALA A 45 -9.30 15.66 32.01
C ALA A 45 -8.49 16.77 32.73
N ARG A 46 -7.57 16.40 33.63
CA ARG A 46 -6.79 17.37 34.42
C ARG A 46 -5.54 17.89 33.72
N THR A 47 -4.97 17.14 32.78
CA THR A 47 -3.71 17.53 32.15
C THR A 47 -3.98 18.47 30.95
N PRO A 48 -3.42 19.69 30.92
CA PRO A 48 -3.53 20.59 29.77
C PRO A 48 -3.00 19.93 28.49
N ARG A 49 -3.82 19.90 27.43
CA ARG A 49 -3.48 19.23 26.16
C ARG A 49 -2.36 19.97 25.43
N ARG A 50 -1.32 19.23 25.06
CA ARG A 50 -0.21 19.65 24.19
C ARG A 50 0.11 18.51 23.22
N PRO A 51 -0.81 18.19 22.28
CA PRO A 51 -0.59 17.12 21.32
C PRO A 51 0.69 17.39 20.55
N ARG A 52 1.52 16.36 20.41
CA ARG A 52 2.74 16.48 19.62
C ARG A 52 2.32 16.79 18.17
N PRO A 53 2.87 17.84 17.52
CA PRO A 53 2.57 18.07 16.12
C PRO A 53 2.91 16.80 15.35
N PRO A 54 2.05 16.36 14.40
CA PRO A 54 2.33 15.21 13.58
C PRO A 54 3.71 15.40 12.95
N GLY A 55 4.54 14.36 12.98
CA GLY A 55 5.83 14.39 12.28
C GLY A 55 5.58 14.79 10.82
N ALA A 56 6.54 15.47 10.21
CA ALA A 56 6.45 15.85 8.80
C ALA A 56 6.32 14.58 7.94
N ALA A 57 5.08 14.13 7.71
CA ALA A 57 4.80 13.02 6.85
C ALA A 57 5.11 13.47 5.42
N ALA A 58 5.85 12.64 4.68
CA ALA A 58 6.03 12.88 3.26
C ALA A 58 4.64 13.00 2.62
N ALA A 59 4.37 14.13 1.95
CA ALA A 59 3.07 14.36 1.34
C ALA A 59 2.73 13.18 0.41
N PRO A 60 1.65 12.42 0.68
CA PRO A 60 1.34 11.20 -0.08
C PRO A 60 1.01 11.49 -1.55
N TRP A 61 0.68 12.74 -1.86
CA TRP A 61 0.32 13.25 -3.18
C TRP A 61 1.46 13.99 -3.88
N GLN A 62 2.72 13.79 -3.48
CA GLN A 62 3.84 14.39 -4.21
C GLN A 62 3.82 13.93 -5.67
N ALA A 63 3.35 14.81 -6.54
CA ALA A 63 3.30 14.55 -7.96
C ALA A 63 4.73 14.44 -8.45
N VAL A 64 5.01 13.33 -9.13
CA VAL A 64 6.30 13.11 -9.78
C VAL A 64 6.02 13.09 -11.28
N PRO A 65 6.11 14.25 -11.98
CA PRO A 65 5.57 14.40 -13.34
C PRO A 65 6.06 13.34 -14.32
N TRP A 66 7.33 12.95 -14.23
CA TRP A 66 7.89 11.89 -15.08
C TRP A 66 7.24 10.52 -14.83
N ARG A 67 6.84 10.19 -13.60
CA ARG A 67 6.12 8.95 -13.30
C ARG A 67 4.74 8.95 -13.93
N HIS A 68 4.06 10.10 -13.94
CA HIS A 68 2.77 10.24 -14.61
C HIS A 68 2.91 10.13 -16.13
N LEU A 69 3.93 10.78 -16.71
CA LEU A 69 4.25 10.66 -18.13
C LEU A 69 4.53 9.21 -18.52
N LEU A 70 5.40 8.51 -17.79
CA LEU A 70 5.70 7.10 -18.06
C LEU A 70 4.49 6.19 -17.91
N ARG A 71 3.62 6.43 -16.91
CA ARG A 71 2.36 5.70 -16.80
C ARG A 71 1.47 5.98 -18.01
N GLY A 72 1.36 7.23 -18.44
CA GLY A 72 0.63 7.60 -19.65
C GLY A 72 1.15 6.89 -20.89
N VAL A 73 2.47 6.86 -21.10
CA VAL A 73 3.11 6.13 -22.22
C VAL A 73 2.84 4.63 -22.10
N LEU A 74 3.04 4.03 -20.93
CA LEU A 74 2.86 2.60 -20.69
C LEU A 74 1.40 2.16 -20.95
N PHE A 75 0.42 2.92 -20.45
CA PHE A 75 -1.00 2.62 -20.65
C PHE A 75 -1.54 3.04 -22.02
N GLY A 76 -0.89 3.99 -22.69
CA GLY A 76 -1.23 4.42 -24.06
C GLY A 76 -0.64 3.52 -25.15
N MET A 77 0.43 2.77 -24.85
CA MET A 77 1.12 1.90 -25.81
C MET A 77 0.20 0.88 -26.49
N PRO A 78 -0.72 0.17 -25.81
CA PRO A 78 -1.63 -0.76 -26.49
C PRO A 78 -2.52 -0.08 -27.54
N GLY A 79 -2.96 1.15 -27.28
CA GLY A 79 -3.73 1.94 -28.25
C GLY A 79 -2.90 2.33 -29.47
N LEU A 80 -1.62 2.67 -29.28
CA LEU A 80 -0.69 2.91 -30.38
C LEU A 80 -0.45 1.65 -31.21
N CYS A 81 -0.27 0.49 -30.57
CA CYS A 81 -0.14 -0.79 -31.27
C CYS A 81 -1.38 -1.10 -32.12
N TYR A 82 -2.58 -0.79 -31.62
CA TYR A 82 -3.81 -0.97 -32.38
C TYR A 82 -3.87 -0.07 -33.61
N ILE A 83 -3.53 1.22 -33.48
CA ILE A 83 -3.49 2.15 -34.62
C ILE A 83 -2.53 1.65 -35.72
N VAL A 84 -1.34 1.18 -35.32
CA VAL A 84 -0.32 0.67 -36.26
C VAL A 84 -0.75 -0.67 -36.88
N GLY A 85 -1.37 -1.55 -36.10
CA GLY A 85 -1.77 -2.89 -36.52
C GLY A 85 -3.11 -2.94 -37.28
N ALA A 86 -3.97 -1.93 -37.16
CA ALA A 86 -5.30 -1.92 -37.76
C ALA A 86 -5.31 -2.20 -39.28
N PRO A 87 -4.39 -1.68 -40.11
CA PRO A 87 -4.33 -2.00 -41.53
C PRO A 87 -3.97 -3.47 -41.83
N MET A 88 -3.49 -4.24 -40.85
CA MET A 88 -3.11 -5.64 -41.00
C MET A 88 -4.23 -6.61 -40.58
N LEU A 89 -5.29 -6.12 -39.93
CA LEU A 89 -6.41 -6.93 -39.44
C LEU A 89 -7.48 -7.04 -40.54
N HIS A 90 -7.46 -8.14 -41.29
CA HIS A 90 -8.33 -8.33 -42.46
C HIS A 90 -9.51 -9.29 -42.18
N GLY A 91 -9.46 -10.07 -41.10
CA GLY A 91 -10.46 -11.09 -40.80
C GLY A 91 -10.92 -11.17 -39.34
N ARG A 92 -12.01 -11.91 -39.11
CA ARG A 92 -12.53 -12.22 -37.78
C ARG A 92 -11.51 -12.98 -36.92
N ALA A 93 -10.68 -13.82 -37.54
CA ALA A 93 -9.62 -14.57 -36.86
C ALA A 93 -8.55 -13.63 -36.28
N ASP A 94 -8.13 -12.61 -37.04
CA ASP A 94 -7.13 -11.63 -36.59
C ASP A 94 -7.63 -10.83 -35.38
N ASN A 95 -8.91 -10.42 -35.42
CA ASN A 95 -9.56 -9.74 -34.29
C ASN A 95 -9.68 -10.64 -33.05
N VAL A 96 -10.04 -11.92 -33.23
CA VAL A 96 -10.11 -12.89 -32.11
C VAL A 96 -8.73 -13.11 -31.50
N LEU A 97 -7.69 -13.26 -32.33
CA LEU A 97 -6.31 -13.42 -31.88
C LEU A 97 -5.81 -12.18 -31.11
N LEU A 98 -6.18 -10.98 -31.58
CA LEU A 98 -5.86 -9.71 -30.93
C LEU A 98 -6.55 -9.57 -29.57
N VAL A 99 -7.84 -9.91 -29.48
CA VAL A 99 -8.57 -9.89 -28.20
C VAL A 99 -7.98 -10.93 -27.24
N PHE A 100 -7.67 -12.13 -27.73
CA PHE A 100 -7.09 -13.19 -26.92
C PHE A 100 -5.70 -12.82 -26.39
N SER A 101 -4.84 -12.25 -27.23
CA SER A 101 -3.50 -11.80 -26.82
C SER A 101 -3.56 -10.65 -25.80
N LEU A 102 -4.51 -9.72 -25.95
CA LEU A 102 -4.75 -8.65 -24.98
C LEU A 102 -5.18 -9.22 -23.62
N LEU A 103 -6.12 -10.16 -23.60
CA LEU A 103 -6.59 -10.80 -22.37
C LEU A 103 -5.47 -11.60 -21.68
N LEU A 104 -4.69 -12.36 -22.46
CA LEU A 104 -3.56 -13.14 -21.93
C LEU A 104 -2.47 -12.22 -21.36
N SER A 105 -2.13 -11.14 -22.06
CA SER A 105 -1.18 -10.13 -21.61
C SER A 105 -1.65 -9.45 -20.32
N TRP A 106 -2.94 -9.13 -20.22
CA TRP A 106 -3.54 -8.54 -19.03
C TRP A 106 -3.48 -9.50 -17.83
N MET A 107 -3.87 -10.76 -18.03
CA MET A 107 -3.88 -11.78 -16.97
C MET A 107 -2.47 -12.05 -16.44
N MET A 108 -1.48 -12.16 -17.32
CA MET A 108 -0.08 -12.32 -16.94
C MET A 108 0.45 -11.12 -16.15
N SER A 109 0.12 -9.90 -16.58
CA SER A 109 0.51 -8.66 -15.91
C SER A 109 -0.11 -8.57 -14.50
N GLN A 110 -1.39 -8.91 -14.36
CA GLN A 110 -2.09 -8.90 -13.07
C GLN A 110 -1.57 -9.98 -12.12
N GLY A 111 -1.33 -11.20 -12.61
CA GLY A 111 -0.76 -12.27 -11.79
C GLY A 111 0.63 -11.92 -11.24
N THR A 112 1.48 -11.34 -12.08
CA THR A 112 2.82 -10.88 -11.68
C THR A 112 2.75 -9.76 -10.65
N ALA A 113 1.86 -8.78 -10.85
CA ALA A 113 1.64 -7.69 -9.91
C ALA A 113 1.13 -8.20 -8.56
N TYR A 114 0.14 -9.10 -8.57
CA TYR A 114 -0.41 -9.73 -7.36
C TYR A 114 0.67 -10.44 -6.55
N LEU A 115 1.46 -11.31 -7.18
CA LEU A 115 2.55 -12.02 -6.51
C LEU A 115 3.60 -11.05 -5.96
N GLY A 116 3.93 -9.98 -6.70
CA GLY A 116 4.82 -8.93 -6.22
C GLY A 116 4.28 -8.24 -4.95
N TYR A 117 2.98 -7.92 -4.91
CA TYR A 117 2.33 -7.33 -3.73
C TYR A 117 2.28 -8.27 -2.55
N VAL A 118 2.04 -9.57 -2.75
CA VAL A 118 2.09 -10.58 -1.69
C VAL A 118 3.46 -10.57 -1.01
N TRP A 119 4.56 -10.56 -1.77
CA TRP A 119 5.91 -10.49 -1.21
C TRP A 119 6.24 -9.15 -0.53
N LEU A 120 5.70 -8.04 -1.04
CA LEU A 120 5.81 -6.75 -0.38
C LEU A 120 5.05 -6.74 0.96
N GLY A 121 3.88 -7.40 1.04
CA GLY A 121 3.10 -7.55 2.27
C GLY A 121 3.86 -8.32 3.36
N PHE A 122 4.69 -9.29 2.95
CA PHE A 122 5.63 -9.98 3.84
C PHE A 122 6.93 -9.19 4.13
N GLY A 123 7.07 -7.95 3.65
CA GLY A 123 8.26 -7.12 3.84
C GLY A 123 9.46 -7.51 2.98
N ASN A 124 9.33 -8.49 2.08
CA ASN A 124 10.44 -9.03 1.30
C ASN A 124 10.58 -8.35 -0.07
N ARG A 125 11.21 -7.16 -0.08
CA ARG A 125 11.44 -6.36 -1.29
C ARG A 125 12.27 -7.09 -2.36
N THR A 126 13.20 -7.95 -1.95
CA THR A 126 14.06 -8.70 -2.88
C THR A 126 13.26 -9.75 -3.63
N ALA A 127 12.39 -10.49 -2.94
CA ALA A 127 11.51 -11.47 -3.58
C ALA A 127 10.50 -10.80 -4.53
N ALA A 128 9.93 -9.67 -4.13
CA ALA A 128 9.05 -8.87 -4.99
C ALA A 128 9.78 -8.42 -6.28
N SER A 129 11.01 -7.91 -6.16
CA SER A 129 11.84 -7.53 -7.32
C SER A 129 12.11 -8.71 -8.26
N ARG A 130 12.42 -9.90 -7.71
CA ARG A 130 12.63 -11.12 -8.51
C ARG A 130 11.37 -11.53 -9.26
N VAL A 131 10.22 -11.56 -8.58
CA VAL A 131 8.92 -11.90 -9.21
C VAL A 131 8.60 -10.95 -10.35
N LEU A 132 8.79 -9.64 -10.17
CA LEU A 132 8.57 -8.65 -11.23
C LEU A 132 9.54 -8.86 -12.41
N ARG A 133 10.82 -9.15 -12.15
CA ARG A 133 11.82 -9.41 -13.20
C ARG A 133 11.52 -10.69 -13.99
N TYR A 134 11.22 -11.78 -13.30
CA TYR A 134 10.90 -13.05 -13.95
C TYR A 134 9.55 -13.00 -14.67
N GLY A 135 8.55 -12.32 -14.11
CA GLY A 135 7.27 -12.09 -14.78
C GLY A 135 7.42 -11.24 -16.04
N LEU A 136 8.28 -10.21 -16.03
CA LEU A 136 8.63 -9.45 -17.23
C LEU A 136 9.33 -10.33 -18.28
N ALA A 137 10.32 -11.13 -17.88
CA ALA A 137 11.04 -12.02 -18.80
C ALA A 137 10.12 -13.10 -19.41
N ALA A 138 9.25 -13.70 -18.60
CA ALA A 138 8.26 -14.67 -19.06
C ALA A 138 7.24 -14.02 -20.00
N GLY A 139 6.77 -12.81 -19.70
CA GLY A 139 5.90 -12.04 -20.58
C GLY A 139 6.56 -11.73 -21.94
N LEU A 140 7.84 -11.33 -21.93
CA LEU A 140 8.60 -11.12 -23.17
C LEU A 140 8.72 -12.41 -23.99
N LEU A 141 9.02 -13.55 -23.35
CA LEU A 141 9.12 -14.84 -24.04
C LEU A 141 7.81 -15.30 -24.69
N VAL A 142 6.66 -15.00 -24.08
CA VAL A 142 5.33 -15.30 -24.65
C VAL A 142 5.01 -14.40 -25.85
N VAL A 143 5.56 -13.18 -25.88
CA VAL A 143 5.33 -12.19 -26.95
C VAL A 143 6.35 -12.30 -28.08
N VAL A 144 7.50 -12.97 -27.88
CA VAL A 144 8.42 -13.29 -28.97
C VAL A 144 7.63 -14.06 -30.03
N PRO A 145 7.51 -13.51 -31.25
CA PRO A 145 6.73 -14.16 -32.27
C PRO A 145 7.36 -15.52 -32.54
N VAL A 146 6.52 -16.57 -32.59
CA VAL A 146 6.86 -17.76 -33.36
C VAL A 146 6.85 -17.31 -34.83
N THR A 147 7.91 -16.63 -35.25
CA THR A 147 8.26 -16.49 -36.66
C THR A 147 9.05 -17.73 -37.03
N VAL A 148 8.33 -18.82 -37.28
CA VAL A 148 8.73 -19.93 -38.16
C VAL A 148 7.49 -20.39 -38.91
#